data_AF-A0A849DND5-F1
#
_entry.id   AF-A0A849DND5-F1
#
_cell.length_a   1.000
_cell.length_b   1.000
_cell.length_c   1.000
_cell.angle_alpha   90.00
_cell.angle_beta   90.00
_cell.angle_gamma   90.00
#
_symmetry.space_group_name_H-M   'P 1'
#
loop_
_entity.id
_entity.type
_entity.pdbx_description
1 polymer ?
#
loop_
_entity_poly.entity_id
_entity_poly.type
_entity_poly.pdbx_seq_one_letter_code
_entity_poly.pdbx_strand_id
1 'polypeptide(L)'
;PPNLAAALPGAVCATVSGPEGVTAVRMGAPAVESTGVATAGSAAVPGTVYVDHVIVRPGAGSLVAATASAGSGAAPVSLVTDLGLRYALAGDEVLGMLGYAGRTPLRLPAEVVALLPAGPALDPQTARLPAA
;
A
#
# COMPACT_ATOMS: atom_id res chain seq x y z
N PRO A 1 -23.43 -19.26 -28.99
CA PRO A 1 -22.72 -19.84 -27.82
C PRO A 1 -21.47 -19.00 -27.53
N PRO A 2 -21.07 -18.80 -26.26
CA PRO A 2 -19.79 -18.17 -25.97
C PRO A 2 -18.64 -19.10 -26.39
N ASN A 3 -17.64 -18.56 -27.10
CA ASN A 3 -16.41 -19.27 -27.46
C ASN A 3 -15.28 -18.82 -26.54
N LEU A 4 -14.37 -19.75 -26.20
CA LEU A 4 -13.17 -19.45 -25.42
C LEU A 4 -12.26 -18.52 -26.22
N ALA A 5 -11.84 -17.41 -25.61
CA ALA A 5 -10.82 -16.53 -26.18
C ALA A 5 -9.43 -17.16 -26.04
N ALA A 6 -8.56 -16.93 -27.02
CA ALA A 6 -7.15 -17.33 -26.92
C ALA A 6 -6.47 -16.57 -25.78
N ALA A 7 -5.61 -17.26 -25.02
CA ALA A 7 -4.84 -16.65 -23.95
C ALA A 7 -3.87 -15.61 -24.53
N LEU A 8 -3.98 -14.37 -24.06
CA LEU A 8 -2.99 -13.33 -24.35
C LEU A 8 -1.75 -13.58 -23.48
N PRO A 9 -0.52 -13.57 -24.04
CA PRO A 9 0.69 -13.64 -23.23
C PRO A 9 0.82 -12.38 -22.35
N GLY A 10 1.33 -12.56 -21.13
CA GLY A 10 1.56 -11.47 -20.17
C GLY A 10 0.66 -11.52 -18.94
N ALA A 11 0.75 -10.51 -18.09
CA ALA A 11 0.04 -10.45 -16.82
C ALA A 11 -1.36 -9.81 -16.95
N VAL A 12 -2.21 -10.07 -15.96
CA VAL A 12 -3.44 -9.30 -15.74
C VAL A 12 -3.10 -8.16 -14.77
N CYS A 13 -3.41 -6.93 -15.15
CA CYS A 13 -3.17 -5.75 -14.32
C CYS A 13 -4.50 -5.08 -13.97
N ALA A 14 -4.83 -5.06 -12.68
CA ALA A 14 -5.92 -4.26 -12.14
C ALA A 14 -5.35 -2.96 -11.56
N THR A 15 -5.94 -1.82 -11.92
CA THR A 15 -5.55 -0.51 -11.39
C THR A 15 -6.55 -0.06 -10.34
N VAL A 16 -6.06 0.33 -9.17
CA VAL A 16 -6.84 0.95 -8.09
C VAL A 16 -6.24 2.34 -7.86
N SER A 17 -7.03 3.39 -8.04
CA SER A 17 -6.55 4.79 -7.94
C SER A 17 -7.36 5.63 -6.97
N GLY A 18 -8.34 5.02 -6.31
CA GLY A 18 -9.27 5.72 -5.43
C GLY A 18 -10.05 4.75 -4.55
N PRO A 19 -10.93 5.28 -3.68
CA PRO A 19 -11.74 4.49 -2.75
C PRO A 19 -12.77 3.60 -3.46
N GLU A 20 -13.11 3.90 -4.71
CA GLU A 20 -14.08 3.16 -5.55
C GLU A 20 -13.61 1.73 -5.89
N GLY A 21 -12.34 1.39 -5.64
CA GLY A 21 -11.76 0.10 -5.98
C GLY A 21 -11.15 0.07 -7.38
N VAL A 22 -11.31 -1.05 -8.08
CA VAL A 22 -10.68 -1.29 -9.39
C VAL A 22 -11.30 -0.37 -10.44
N THR A 23 -10.49 0.50 -11.03
CA THR A 23 -10.91 1.47 -12.05
C THR A 23 -10.59 1.01 -13.47
N ALA A 24 -9.62 0.11 -13.64
CA ALA A 24 -9.25 -0.44 -14.94
C ALA A 24 -8.67 -1.84 -14.81
N VAL A 25 -8.89 -2.68 -15.83
CA VAL A 25 -8.27 -4.00 -15.97
C VAL A 25 -7.62 -4.07 -17.35
N ARG A 26 -6.37 -4.54 -17.41
CA ARG A 26 -5.58 -4.73 -18.63
C ARG A 26 -5.10 -6.17 -18.71
N MET A 27 -5.18 -6.76 -19.90
CA MET A 27 -4.65 -8.09 -20.21
C MET A 27 -3.36 -7.94 -21.01
N GLY A 28 -2.41 -8.87 -20.83
CA GLY A 28 -1.12 -8.82 -21.51
C GLY A 28 -0.23 -7.67 -21.05
N ALA A 29 -0.39 -7.24 -19.79
CA ALA A 29 0.49 -6.25 -19.19
C ALA A 29 1.92 -6.82 -19.11
N PRO A 30 2.96 -5.97 -19.30
CA PRO A 30 4.33 -6.42 -19.10
C PRO A 30 4.47 -6.92 -17.66
N ALA A 31 5.16 -8.05 -17.50
CA ALA A 31 5.55 -8.51 -16.17
C ALA A 31 6.42 -7.44 -15.52
N VAL A 32 6.13 -7.13 -14.26
CA VAL A 32 6.95 -6.19 -13.49
C VAL A 32 8.27 -6.89 -13.17
N GLU A 33 9.39 -6.26 -13.55
CA GLU A 33 10.71 -6.74 -13.11
C GLU A 33 10.88 -6.42 -11.62
N SER A 34 10.97 -7.47 -10.80
CA SER A 34 11.02 -7.36 -9.34
C SER A 34 12.45 -7.31 -8.76
N THR A 35 13.47 -7.13 -9.60
CA THR A 35 14.87 -7.17 -9.15
C THR A 35 15.18 -6.01 -8.19
N GLY A 36 15.55 -6.34 -6.95
CA GLY A 36 15.80 -5.33 -5.91
C GLY A 36 14.53 -4.72 -5.30
N VAL A 37 13.35 -5.25 -5.61
CA VAL A 37 12.08 -4.82 -5.02
C VAL A 37 11.91 -5.48 -3.66
N ALA A 38 11.38 -4.72 -2.70
CA ALA A 38 11.04 -5.26 -1.39
C ALA A 38 10.01 -6.38 -1.53
N THR A 39 10.39 -7.58 -1.09
CA THR A 39 9.49 -8.71 -0.96
C THR A 39 8.71 -8.54 0.34
N ALA A 40 7.39 -8.71 0.29
CA ALA A 40 6.67 -8.88 1.55
C ALA A 40 7.17 -10.14 2.22
N GLY A 41 7.69 -10.01 3.44
CA GLY A 41 7.97 -11.18 4.28
C GLY A 41 6.69 -11.99 4.53
N SER A 42 6.85 -13.19 5.08
CA SER A 42 5.69 -14.00 5.46
C SER A 42 4.83 -13.27 6.50
N ALA A 43 3.51 -13.40 6.35
CA ALA A 43 2.58 -12.89 7.34
C ALA A 43 2.86 -13.49 8.72
N ALA A 44 3.03 -12.62 9.72
CA ALA A 44 3.18 -13.01 11.12
C ALA A 44 1.89 -13.67 11.67
N VAL A 45 0.74 -13.36 11.07
CA VAL A 45 -0.57 -13.86 11.47
C VAL A 45 -1.07 -14.91 10.47
N PRO A 46 -1.40 -16.14 10.92
CA PRO A 46 -1.96 -17.17 10.06
C PRO A 46 -3.21 -16.69 9.32
N GLY A 47 -3.28 -16.91 8.01
CA GLY A 47 -4.41 -16.51 7.17
C GLY A 47 -4.35 -15.08 6.63
N THR A 48 -3.31 -14.30 6.97
CA THR A 48 -3.07 -13.01 6.32
C THR A 48 -2.29 -13.22 5.03
N VAL A 49 -2.75 -12.61 3.94
CA VAL A 49 -2.07 -12.61 2.64
C VAL A 49 -1.44 -11.25 2.43
N TYR A 50 -0.15 -11.23 2.12
CA TYR A 50 0.55 -10.04 1.66
C TYR A 50 0.81 -10.13 0.16
N VAL A 51 0.97 -8.97 -0.49
CA VAL A 51 1.45 -8.91 -1.87
C VAL A 51 2.89 -9.41 -1.93
N ASP A 52 3.29 -10.15 -2.96
CA ASP A 52 4.67 -10.64 -3.05
C ASP A 52 5.70 -9.50 -3.11
N HIS A 53 5.33 -8.39 -3.76
CA HIS A 53 6.21 -7.26 -4.02
C HIS A 53 5.53 -5.92 -3.81
N VAL A 54 6.27 -4.96 -3.27
CA VAL A 54 5.83 -3.56 -3.11
C VAL A 54 6.85 -2.65 -3.77
N ILE A 55 6.40 -1.86 -4.75
CA ILE A 55 7.25 -0.93 -5.49
C ILE A 55 6.84 0.50 -5.16
N VAL A 56 7.82 1.28 -4.70
CA VAL A 56 7.68 2.71 -4.41
C VAL A 56 8.91 3.42 -4.95
N ARG A 57 8.81 4.73 -5.21
CA ARG A 57 9.97 5.50 -5.67
C ARG A 57 11.03 5.52 -4.55
N PRO A 58 12.30 5.14 -4.80
CA PRO A 58 13.34 5.14 -3.78
C PRO A 58 13.55 6.52 -3.15
N GLY A 59 13.88 6.54 -1.87
CA GLY A 59 14.16 7.78 -1.13
C GLY A 59 12.94 8.66 -0.83
N ALA A 60 11.73 8.19 -1.16
CA ALA A 60 10.46 8.79 -0.77
C ALA A 60 9.45 7.70 -0.42
N GLY A 61 8.42 8.05 0.35
CA GLY A 61 7.31 7.17 0.65
C GLY A 61 6.01 7.61 -0.01
N SER A 62 5.05 6.70 -0.06
CA SER A 62 3.68 6.96 -0.48
C SER A 62 2.78 7.10 0.73
N LEU A 63 2.02 8.19 0.81
CA LEU A 63 0.99 8.36 1.83
C LEU A 63 -0.28 7.68 1.35
N VAL A 64 -0.79 6.75 2.14
CA VAL A 64 -1.99 5.99 1.83
C VAL A 64 -2.98 6.09 2.98
N ALA A 65 -4.23 6.42 2.67
CA ALA A 65 -5.32 6.43 3.63
C ALA A 65 -6.27 5.26 3.34
N ALA A 66 -6.44 4.39 4.33
CA ALA A 66 -7.30 3.21 4.21
C ALA A 66 -8.78 3.59 4.40
N THR A 67 -9.55 3.61 3.32
CA THR A 67 -10.97 3.94 3.38
C THR A 67 -11.83 2.71 3.64
N ALA A 68 -12.78 2.82 4.57
CA ALA A 68 -13.88 1.86 4.66
C ALA A 68 -14.80 1.98 3.43
N SER A 69 -15.41 0.87 3.01
CA SER A 69 -16.29 0.81 1.83
C SER A 69 -17.51 1.77 1.91
N ALA A 70 -17.81 2.33 3.09
CA ALA A 70 -18.93 3.26 3.33
C ALA A 70 -18.51 4.75 3.49
N GLY A 71 -17.25 5.11 3.25
CA GLY A 71 -16.84 6.47 2.88
C GLY A 71 -16.95 7.62 3.91
N SER A 72 -17.43 7.42 5.14
CA SER A 72 -17.81 8.55 6.01
C SER A 72 -16.89 8.86 7.21
N GLY A 73 -15.66 8.33 7.26
CA GLY A 73 -14.74 8.49 8.40
C GLY A 73 -13.35 8.99 8.02
N ALA A 74 -12.64 9.58 8.99
CA ALA A 74 -11.21 9.81 8.89
C ALA A 74 -10.51 8.47 8.69
N ALA A 75 -9.88 8.29 7.53
CA ALA A 75 -9.18 7.07 7.17
C ALA A 75 -7.78 7.08 7.79
N PRO A 76 -7.36 6.03 8.53
CA PRO A 76 -6.02 5.98 9.09
C PRO A 76 -4.99 6.10 7.97
N VAL A 77 -4.02 7.00 8.16
CA VAL A 77 -2.95 7.28 7.20
C VAL A 77 -1.74 6.44 7.54
N SER A 78 -1.13 5.83 6.53
CA SER A 78 0.14 5.12 6.63
C SER A 78 1.13 5.64 5.61
N LEU A 79 2.41 5.65 5.97
CA LEU A 79 3.52 5.85 5.04
C LEU A 79 4.01 4.49 4.53
N VAL A 80 3.99 4.28 3.22
CA VAL A 80 4.54 3.10 2.56
C VAL A 80 5.92 3.46 2.02
N THR A 81 6.96 2.77 2.47
CA THR A 81 8.35 3.06 2.05
C THR A 81 8.85 2.06 1.01
N ASP A 82 9.99 2.36 0.42
CA ASP A 82 10.74 1.46 -0.49
C ASP A 82 11.23 0.17 0.17
N LEU A 83 11.12 0.05 1.50
CA LEU A 83 11.27 -1.22 2.23
C LEU A 83 10.05 -2.14 2.10
N GLY A 84 8.99 -1.71 1.41
CA GLY A 84 7.77 -2.48 1.20
C GLY A 84 6.90 -2.63 2.44
N LEU A 85 7.13 -1.80 3.47
CA LEU A 85 6.37 -1.78 4.71
C LEU A 85 5.44 -0.57 4.76
N ARG A 86 4.22 -0.76 5.29
CA ARG A 86 3.35 0.34 5.71
C ARG A 86 3.58 0.67 7.18
N TYR A 87 3.77 1.94 7.50
CA TYR A 87 3.91 2.43 8.87
C TYR A 87 2.73 3.34 9.19
N ALA A 88 1.91 2.98 10.18
CA ALA A 88 0.78 3.80 10.60
C ALA A 88 1.28 5.10 11.25
N LEU A 89 0.65 6.23 10.92
CA LEU A 89 0.96 7.52 11.54
C LEU A 89 0.10 7.71 12.79
N ALA A 90 0.69 8.19 13.88
CA ALA A 90 -0.04 8.47 15.11
C ALA A 90 -1.00 9.66 15.00
N GLY A 91 -0.77 10.57 14.04
CA GLY A 91 -1.58 11.76 13.80
C GLY A 91 -1.12 12.54 12.56
N ASP A 92 -1.92 13.51 12.13
CA ASP A 92 -1.64 14.34 10.95
C ASP A 92 -0.38 15.22 11.15
N GLU A 93 -0.07 15.60 12.38
CA GLU A 93 1.12 16.36 12.73
C GLU A 93 2.43 15.62 12.38
N VAL A 94 2.39 14.28 12.35
CA VAL A 94 3.53 13.43 11.96
C VAL A 94 3.91 13.67 10.50
N LEU A 95 2.95 14.02 9.64
CA LEU A 95 3.24 14.36 8.24
C LEU A 95 4.21 15.53 8.15
N GLY A 96 4.02 16.57 8.97
CA GLY A 96 4.91 17.73 9.00
C GLY A 96 6.32 17.37 9.45
N MET A 97 6.44 16.55 10.49
CA MET A 97 7.72 16.07 11.01
C MET A 97 8.50 15.25 9.99
N LEU A 98 7.80 14.49 9.15
CA LEU A 98 8.39 13.64 8.10
C LEU A 98 8.58 14.37 6.76
N GLY A 99 8.30 15.68 6.67
CA GLY A 99 8.47 16.47 5.44
C GLY A 99 7.33 16.33 4.41
N TYR A 100 6.19 15.76 4.81
CA TYR A 100 4.99 15.59 3.99
C TYR A 100 3.88 16.60 4.29
N ALA A 101 4.20 17.75 4.90
CA ALA A 101 3.22 18.81 5.14
C ALA A 101 2.50 19.22 3.84
N GLY A 102 1.17 19.33 3.90
CA GLY A 102 0.33 19.70 2.75
C GLY A 102 0.21 18.64 1.64
N ARG A 103 0.78 17.45 1.82
CA ARG A 103 0.61 16.34 0.87
C ARG A 103 -0.70 15.62 1.13
N THR A 104 -1.46 15.35 0.07
CA THR A 104 -2.71 14.60 0.15
C THR A 104 -2.44 13.10 0.10
N PRO A 105 -2.84 12.32 1.11
CA PRO A 105 -2.77 10.86 1.05
C PRO A 105 -3.63 10.29 -0.08
N LEU A 106 -3.11 9.27 -0.77
CA LEU A 106 -3.88 8.49 -1.73
C LEU A 106 -4.91 7.64 -0.97
N ARG A 107 -6.19 7.84 -1.26
CA ARG A 107 -7.27 7.06 -0.67
C ARG A 107 -7.45 5.74 -1.42
N LEU A 108 -7.31 4.62 -0.71
CA LEU A 108 -7.46 3.27 -1.26
C LEU A 108 -8.39 2.43 -0.37
N PRO A 109 -9.09 1.42 -0.94
CA PRO A 109 -9.87 0.48 -0.14
C PRO A 109 -9.01 -0.17 0.93
N ALA A 110 -9.54 -0.29 2.16
CA ALA A 110 -8.81 -0.87 3.28
C ALA A 110 -8.25 -2.27 2.98
N GLU A 111 -8.96 -3.06 2.17
CA GLU A 111 -8.55 -4.39 1.72
C GLU A 111 -7.26 -4.36 0.88
N VAL A 112 -7.11 -3.37 -0.01
CA VAL A 112 -5.89 -3.19 -0.81
C VAL A 112 -4.74 -2.76 0.09
N VAL A 113 -4.99 -1.83 1.01
CA VAL A 113 -3.98 -1.39 1.97
C VAL A 113 -3.55 -2.55 2.86
N ALA A 114 -4.47 -3.44 3.26
CA ALA A 114 -4.28 -4.58 4.15
C ALA A 114 -3.21 -5.57 3.64
N LEU A 115 -3.05 -5.69 2.32
CA LEU A 115 -2.06 -6.55 1.68
C LEU A 115 -0.60 -6.09 1.88
N LEU A 116 -0.38 -4.85 2.33
CA LEU A 116 0.95 -4.37 2.65
C LEU A 116 1.40 -4.90 4.03
N PRO A 117 2.63 -5.41 4.19
CA PRO A 117 3.14 -5.75 5.50
C PRO A 117 3.18 -4.54 6.44
N ALA A 118 2.78 -4.72 7.70
CA ALA A 118 2.77 -3.65 8.68
C ALA A 118 4.09 -3.54 9.44
N GLY A 119 4.66 -2.34 9.47
CA GLY A 119 5.75 -1.94 10.36
C GLY A 119 5.23 -1.31 11.67
N PRO A 120 6.14 -0.93 12.58
CA PRO A 120 5.79 -0.18 13.78
C PRO A 120 5.10 1.15 13.45
N ALA A 121 4.29 1.68 14.37
CA ALA A 121 3.71 3.01 14.19
C ALA A 121 4.80 4.09 14.25
N LEU A 122 4.64 5.13 13.43
CA LEU A 122 5.43 6.35 13.52
C LEU A 122 4.76 7.28 14.53
N ASP A 123 5.17 7.14 15.78
CA ASP A 123 4.70 7.93 16.91
C ASP A 123 5.89 8.69 17.55
N PRO A 124 5.88 10.03 17.55
CA PRO A 124 6.89 10.85 18.23
C PRO A 124 7.01 10.58 19.73
N GLN A 125 5.94 10.15 20.41
CA GLN A 125 6.00 9.81 21.83
C GLN A 125 6.77 8.50 22.03
N THR A 126 6.46 7.46 21.26
CA THR A 126 7.20 6.19 21.31
C THR A 126 8.65 6.37 20.91
N ALA A 127 8.95 7.22 19.92
CA ALA A 127 10.31 7.48 19.46
C ALA A 127 11.23 8.13 20.51
N ARG A 128 10.67 8.72 21.57
CA ARG A 128 11.45 9.28 22.70
C ARG A 128 11.82 8.23 23.75
N LEU A 129 11.22 7.04 23.69
CA LEU A 129 11.56 5.95 24.58
C LEU A 129 12.88 5.31 24.15
N PRO A 130 13.65 4.70 25.07
CA PRO A 130 14.84 3.94 24.72
C PRO A 130 14.50 2.83 23.73
N ALA A 131 15.38 2.60 22.75
CA ALA A 131 15.30 1.40 21.93
C ALA A 131 15.50 0.17 22.83
N ALA A 132 14.62 -0.82 22.69
CA ALA A 132 14.71 -2.10 23.38
C ALA A 132 15.82 -2.98 22.81
#